data_AF-A0A524M942-F1
#
_entry.id   AF-A0A524M942-F1
#
_cell.length_a   1.000
_cell.length_b   1.000
_cell.length_c   1.000
_cell.angle_alpha   90.00
_cell.angle_beta   90.00
_cell.angle_gamma   90.00
#
_symmetry.space_group_name_H-M   'P 1'
#
loop_
_entity.id
_entity.type
_entity.pdbx_description
1 polymer ?
#
loop_
_entity_poly.entity_id
_entity_poly.type
_entity_poly.pdbx_seq_one_letter_code
_entity_poly.pdbx_strand_id
1 'polypeptide(L)'
;MSEYLARLKQLESDETFQNTHGIEPAKPSKGAFGGFGGKHPGNILITNTTALSEHEIKLKWLVRLVSKHNDFRQEDYEEALEVALADFDSAMICFTSLARKDGLI
;
A
#
# COMPACT_ATOMS: atom_id res chain seq x y z
N MET A 1 28.67 12.93 -22.06
CA MET A 1 27.27 12.45 -21.92
C MET A 1 27.27 11.41 -20.80
N SER A 2 26.35 11.54 -19.83
CA SER A 2 26.41 10.82 -18.55
C SER A 2 25.98 9.35 -18.69
N GLU A 3 26.70 8.41 -18.05
CA GLU A 3 26.42 6.95 -18.04
C GLU A 3 24.98 6.62 -17.61
N TYR A 4 24.37 7.48 -16.78
CA TYR A 4 23.00 7.35 -16.35
C TYR A 4 21.99 7.33 -17.52
N LEU A 5 22.21 8.17 -18.53
CA LEU A 5 21.35 8.20 -19.73
C LEU A 5 21.56 6.96 -20.61
N ALA A 6 22.75 6.35 -20.57
CA ALA A 6 23.01 5.11 -21.31
C ALA A 6 22.27 3.92 -20.67
N ARG A 7 22.19 3.88 -19.33
CA ARG A 7 21.50 2.81 -18.59
C ARG A 7 19.98 2.87 -18.76
N LEU A 8 19.38 4.07 -18.75
CA LEU A 8 17.94 4.22 -19.00
C LEU A 8 17.54 3.73 -20.39
N LYS A 9 18.38 3.97 -21.40
CA LYS A 9 18.12 3.53 -22.77
C LYS A 9 18.22 2.02 -22.94
N GLN A 10 19.04 1.33 -22.14
CA GLN A 10 19.10 -0.14 -22.12
C GLN A 10 17.87 -0.76 -21.45
N LEU A 11 17.30 -0.13 -20.42
CA LEU A 11 16.14 -0.66 -19.72
C LEU A 11 14.87 -0.62 -20.58
N GLU A 12 14.71 0.41 -21.41
CA GLU A 12 13.57 0.56 -22.32
C GLU A 12 13.63 -0.38 -23.54
N SER A 13 14.81 -0.91 -23.87
CA SER A 13 14.99 -1.82 -25.02
C SER A 13 14.86 -3.31 -24.68
N ASP A 14 14.80 -3.68 -23.40
CA ASP A 14 14.59 -5.06 -22.95
C ASP A 14 13.09 -5.42 -22.76
N GLU A 15 12.20 -4.42 -22.68
CA GLU A 15 10.77 -4.63 -22.44
C GLU A 15 9.93 -4.68 -23.73
N THR A 16 10.36 -5.49 -24.70
CA THR A 16 9.54 -5.81 -25.86
C THR A 16 9.33 -7.31 -26.01
N PHE A 17 8.04 -7.69 -26.03
CA PHE A 17 7.45 -8.97 -26.43
C PHE A 17 7.36 -10.05 -25.31
N GLN A 18 6.20 -10.59 -24.92
CA GLN A 18 5.01 -10.91 -25.71
C GLN A 18 3.67 -10.76 -24.99
N ASN A 19 2.76 -10.15 -25.73
CA ASN A 19 1.31 -10.26 -25.66
C ASN A 19 0.87 -11.65 -26.16
N THR A 20 0.13 -12.42 -25.36
CA THR A 20 -0.74 -13.50 -25.85
C THR A 20 -2.06 -13.53 -25.09
N HIS A 21 -3.07 -12.91 -25.72
CA HIS A 21 -4.44 -13.42 -25.90
C HIS A 21 -5.17 -14.12 -24.73
N GLY A 22 -6.11 -13.38 -24.13
CA GLY A 22 -7.52 -13.81 -24.02
C GLY A 22 -7.89 -14.77 -22.90
N ILE A 23 -8.20 -14.25 -21.71
CA ILE A 23 -9.24 -14.82 -20.84
C ILE A 23 -10.06 -13.68 -20.25
N GLU A 24 -11.35 -13.68 -20.63
CA GLU A 24 -12.46 -12.87 -20.13
C GLU A 24 -12.47 -12.79 -18.58
N PRO A 25 -12.70 -11.62 -17.96
CA PRO A 25 -12.81 -11.53 -16.51
C PRO A 25 -14.14 -12.16 -16.07
N ALA A 26 -14.07 -13.39 -15.57
CA ALA A 26 -15.21 -14.05 -14.96
C ALA A 26 -15.71 -13.25 -13.76
N LYS A 27 -17.00 -12.92 -13.82
CA LYS A 27 -17.86 -12.27 -12.82
C LYS A 27 -17.49 -12.62 -11.37
N PRO A 28 -17.33 -11.63 -10.46
CA PRO A 28 -17.15 -11.95 -9.04
C PRO A 28 -18.44 -12.56 -8.48
N SER A 29 -18.31 -13.81 -8.01
CA SER A 29 -19.35 -14.51 -7.26
C SER A 29 -19.65 -13.75 -5.96
N LYS A 30 -20.95 -13.52 -5.69
CA LYS A 30 -21.47 -12.90 -4.46
C LYS A 30 -21.07 -13.74 -3.24
N GLY A 31 -19.98 -13.37 -2.58
CA GLY A 31 -19.70 -13.73 -1.20
C GLY A 31 -20.25 -12.65 -0.27
N ALA A 32 -21.20 -13.00 0.59
CA ALA A 32 -21.78 -12.11 1.58
C ALA A 32 -20.71 -11.67 2.59
N PHE A 33 -20.22 -10.43 2.48
CA PHE A 33 -19.47 -9.81 3.56
C PHE A 33 -20.46 -9.21 4.55
N GLY A 34 -20.59 -9.91 5.69
CA GLY A 34 -21.35 -9.46 6.85
C GLY A 34 -20.85 -8.11 7.36
N GLY A 35 -21.80 -7.27 7.74
CA GLY A 35 -21.56 -5.89 8.10
C GLY A 35 -20.71 -5.72 9.36
N PHE A 36 -19.83 -4.74 9.31
CA PHE A 36 -19.30 -4.09 10.51
C PHE A 36 -20.08 -2.81 10.74
N GLY A 37 -21.13 -2.92 11.56
CA GLY A 37 -21.77 -1.79 12.20
C GLY A 37 -20.82 -1.20 13.24
N GLY A 38 -20.24 -0.05 12.94
CA GLY A 38 -19.41 0.72 13.87
C GLY A 38 -19.63 2.20 13.63
N LYS A 39 -20.32 2.85 14.57
CA LYS A 39 -20.85 4.21 14.50
C LYS A 39 -19.78 5.19 15.01
N HIS A 40 -19.18 6.00 14.15
CA HIS A 40 -18.42 7.18 14.56
C HIS A 40 -18.75 8.39 13.66
N PRO A 41 -19.34 9.47 14.21
CA PRO A 41 -19.47 10.75 13.53
C PRO A 41 -18.23 11.60 13.85
N GLY A 42 -17.54 12.08 12.82
CA GLY A 42 -16.41 12.98 12.99
C GLY A 42 -15.83 13.36 11.64
N ASN A 43 -16.29 14.49 11.11
CA ASN A 43 -15.79 15.12 9.91
C ASN A 43 -14.25 15.10 9.85
N ILE A 44 -13.69 14.45 8.85
CA ILE A 44 -12.38 14.80 8.33
C ILE A 44 -12.60 15.24 6.89
N LEU A 45 -12.66 16.56 6.70
CA LEU A 45 -12.60 17.20 5.40
C LEU A 45 -11.19 16.94 4.85
N ILE A 46 -11.02 15.90 4.04
CA ILE A 46 -9.78 15.65 3.30
C ILE A 46 -9.86 16.45 1.99
N THR A 47 -9.41 17.71 2.04
CA THR A 47 -9.11 18.50 0.84
C THR A 47 -7.71 18.15 0.34
N ASN A 48 -7.63 17.09 -0.46
CA ASN A 48 -6.74 16.94 -1.62
C ASN A 48 -6.97 15.53 -2.18
N THR A 49 -7.85 15.46 -3.17
CA THR A 49 -8.23 14.24 -3.90
C THR A 49 -7.09 13.75 -4.79
N THR A 50 -6.07 13.15 -4.19
CA THR A 50 -5.48 11.93 -4.76
C THR A 50 -6.24 10.81 -4.09
N ALA A 51 -7.14 10.15 -4.82
CA ALA A 51 -7.84 8.99 -4.30
C ALA A 51 -6.78 7.94 -3.96
N LEU A 52 -6.40 7.83 -2.69
CA LEU A 52 -5.46 6.81 -2.23
C LEU A 52 -6.08 5.46 -2.56
N SER A 53 -5.27 4.59 -3.15
CA SER A 53 -5.69 3.23 -3.40
C SER A 53 -6.08 2.55 -2.07
N GLU A 54 -7.00 1.58 -2.11
CA GLU A 54 -7.37 0.79 -0.93
C GLU A 54 -6.14 0.17 -0.24
N HIS A 55 -5.14 -0.17 -1.06
CA HIS A 55 -3.84 -0.68 -0.67
C HIS A 55 -3.02 0.33 0.14
N GLU A 56 -2.92 1.60 -0.29
CA GLU A 56 -2.24 2.65 0.47
C GLU A 56 -2.95 3.00 1.78
N ILE A 57 -4.30 2.96 1.79
CA ILE A 57 -5.09 3.15 3.00
C ILE A 57 -4.76 2.04 4.01
N LYS A 58 -4.70 0.79 3.55
CA LYS A 58 -4.35 -0.36 4.38
C LYS A 58 -2.93 -0.27 4.93
N LEU A 59 -1.95 0.12 4.10
CA LEU A 59 -0.57 0.29 4.55
C LEU A 59 -0.46 1.40 5.60
N LYS A 60 -1.05 2.57 5.34
CA LYS A 60 -1.09 3.68 6.32
C LYS A 60 -1.69 3.25 7.64
N TRP A 61 -2.77 2.46 7.60
CA TRP A 61 -3.39 1.93 8.80
C TRP A 61 -2.46 0.96 9.55
N LEU A 62 -1.80 0.03 8.85
CA LEU A 62 -0.85 -0.91 9.46
C LEU A 62 0.35 -0.21 10.11
N VAL A 63 0.96 0.75 9.40
CA VAL A 63 2.07 1.57 9.93
C VAL A 63 1.60 2.27 11.20
N ARG A 64 0.44 2.93 11.17
CA ARG A 64 -0.11 3.63 12.33
C ARG A 64 -0.40 2.69 13.51
N LEU A 65 -0.88 1.48 13.24
CA LEU A 65 -1.19 0.48 14.26
C LEU A 65 0.09 0.03 14.98
N VAL A 66 1.12 -0.31 14.21
CA VAL A 66 2.43 -0.74 14.74
C VAL A 66 3.14 0.42 15.45
N SER A 67 3.16 1.62 14.86
CA SER A 67 3.76 2.81 15.48
C SER A 67 3.10 3.14 16.82
N LYS A 68 1.76 3.06 16.90
CA LYS A 68 1.04 3.30 18.15
C LYS A 68 1.33 2.20 19.19
N HIS A 69 1.44 0.94 18.77
CA HIS A 69 1.75 -0.16 19.68
C HIS A 69 3.16 -0.05 20.28
N ASN A 70 4.11 0.52 19.54
CA ASN A 70 5.50 0.66 19.94
C ASN A 70 5.84 2.05 20.51
N ASP A 71 4.84 2.90 20.78
CA ASP A 71 5.00 4.28 21.27
C ASP A 71 5.97 5.14 20.42
N PHE A 72 5.96 4.94 19.10
CA PHE A 72 6.79 5.71 18.18
C PHE A 72 6.36 7.18 18.11
N ARG A 73 7.33 8.07 17.93
CA ARG A 73 7.05 9.50 17.77
C ARG A 73 6.46 9.77 16.39
N GLN A 74 5.87 10.96 16.25
CA GLN A 74 5.31 11.42 14.99
C GLN A 74 6.35 11.44 13.86
N GLU A 75 7.59 11.85 14.17
CA GLU A 75 8.72 11.85 13.24
C GLU A 75 9.04 10.43 12.73
N ASP A 76 9.11 9.45 13.64
CA ASP A 76 9.38 8.05 13.30
C ASP A 76 8.25 7.44 12.44
N TYR A 77 6.99 7.84 12.70
CA TYR A 77 5.84 7.44 11.90
C TYR A 77 5.91 8.00 10.47
N GLU A 78 6.31 9.26 10.31
CA GLU A 78 6.42 9.91 9.00
C GLU A 78 7.55 9.28 8.18
N GLU A 79 8.71 9.05 8.78
CA GLU A 79 9.83 8.35 8.15
C GLU A 79 9.43 6.91 7.77
N ALA A 80 8.81 6.17 8.68
CA ALA A 80 8.35 4.81 8.40
C ALA A 80 7.31 4.77 7.27
N LEU A 81 6.42 5.77 7.21
CA LEU A 81 5.42 5.86 6.15
C LEU A 81 6.04 6.22 4.80
N GLU A 82 7.02 7.13 4.76
CA GLU A 82 7.73 7.49 3.53
C GLU A 82 8.48 6.28 2.95
N VAL A 83 9.21 5.55 3.81
CA VAL A 83 9.90 4.30 3.42
C VAL A 83 8.89 3.25 2.96
N ALA A 84 7.76 3.13 3.66
CA ALA A 84 6.72 2.17 3.32
C ALA A 84 6.05 2.47 1.97
N LEU A 85 5.88 3.74 1.62
CA LEU A 85 5.35 4.15 0.32
C LEU A 85 6.37 3.98 -0.81
N ALA A 86 7.67 4.08 -0.51
CA ALA A 86 8.73 3.83 -1.48
C ALA A 86 8.86 2.35 -1.87
N ASP A 87 8.64 1.43 -0.93
CA ASP A 87 8.60 -0.02 -1.18
C ASP A 87 7.33 -0.64 -0.59
N PHE A 88 6.24 -0.50 -1.34
CA PHE A 88 4.89 -0.84 -0.90
C PHE A 88 4.72 -2.32 -0.55
N ASP A 89 5.17 -3.24 -1.40
CA ASP A 89 4.95 -4.68 -1.22
C ASP A 89 5.74 -5.23 -0.02
N SER A 90 7.02 -4.84 0.09
CA SER A 90 7.86 -5.23 1.22
C SER A 90 7.30 -4.68 2.54
N ALA A 91 6.87 -3.41 2.54
CA ALA A 91 6.29 -2.78 3.71
C ALA A 91 4.97 -3.44 4.13
N MET A 92 4.10 -3.75 3.17
CA MET A 92 2.86 -4.48 3.44
C MET A 92 3.12 -5.82 4.12
N ILE A 93 4.09 -6.60 3.64
CA ILE A 93 4.46 -7.88 4.27
C ILE A 93 5.02 -7.66 5.67
N CYS A 94 5.91 -6.66 5.82
CA CYS A 94 6.58 -6.37 7.09
C CYS A 94 5.58 -5.93 8.17
N PHE A 95 4.80 -4.87 7.91
CA PHE A 95 3.86 -4.33 8.90
C PHE A 95 2.70 -5.28 9.18
N THR A 96 2.25 -6.08 8.20
CA THR A 96 1.27 -7.15 8.46
C THR A 96 1.84 -8.22 9.38
N SER A 97 3.09 -8.64 9.14
CA SER A 97 3.78 -9.62 9.98
C SER A 97 3.99 -9.11 11.41
N LEU A 98 4.37 -7.85 11.57
CA LEU A 98 4.53 -7.19 12.86
C LEU A 98 3.19 -7.12 13.60
N ALA A 99 2.15 -6.61 12.94
CA ALA A 99 0.82 -6.52 13.54
C ALA A 99 0.28 -7.89 13.97
N ARG A 100 0.51 -8.95 13.18
CA ARG A 100 0.10 -10.32 13.54
C ARG A 100 0.92 -10.87 14.71
N LYS A 101 2.23 -10.66 14.71
CA LYS A 101 3.14 -11.10 15.79
C LYS A 101 2.70 -10.51 17.13
N ASP A 102 2.30 -9.25 17.12
CA ASP A 102 1.90 -8.50 18.31
C ASP A 102 0.40 -8.68 18.65
N GLY A 103 -0.33 -9.50 17.89
CA GLY A 103 -1.76 -9.80 18.12
C GLY A 103 -2.69 -8.62 17.86
N LEU A 104 -2.26 -7.66 17.03
CA LEU A 104 -3.04 -6.48 16.66
C LEU A 104 -4.05 -6.77 15.54
N ILE A 105 -3.84 -7.87 14.80
CA ILE A 105 -4.70 -8.40 13.73
C ILE A 105 -4.74 -9.93 13.71
#